data_AF-A0A2A2IFN6-F1
#
_entry.id   AF-A0A2A2IFN6-F1
#
_cell.length_a   1.000
_cell.length_b   1.000
_cell.length_c   1.000
_cell.angle_alpha   90.00
_cell.angle_beta   90.00
_cell.angle_gamma   90.00
#
_symmetry.space_group_name_H-M   'P 1'
#
loop_
_entity.id
_entity.type
_entity.pdbx_description
1 polymer ?
#
loop_
_entity_poly.entity_id
_entity_poly.type
_entity_poly.pdbx_seq_one_letter_code
_entity_poly.pdbx_strand_id
1 'polypeptide(L)'
;MTAIYCCVVSVLKPNSKIVIAAGLRSQSREVIEKIEEIRHDSPGLKREISDINTGSKDPQVLFHNGSWIKTVAANDGARGKRANILIVD
;
A
#
# COMPACT_ATOMS: atom_id res chain seq x y z
N MET A 1 3.56 -11.15 -5.13
CA MET A 1 4.90 -10.53 -4.97
C MET A 1 4.84 -9.04 -4.65
N THR A 2 3.86 -8.31 -5.19
CA THR A 2 3.67 -6.87 -5.03
C THR A 2 3.61 -6.40 -3.56
N ALA A 3 2.87 -7.08 -2.69
CA ALA A 3 2.73 -6.73 -1.27
C ALA A 3 4.07 -6.67 -0.51
N ILE A 4 4.92 -7.69 -0.68
CA ILE A 4 6.23 -7.77 -0.02
C ILE A 4 7.13 -6.64 -0.50
N TYR A 5 7.16 -6.38 -1.81
CA TYR A 5 7.93 -5.28 -2.37
C TYR A 5 7.51 -3.92 -1.78
N CYS A 6 6.19 -3.66 -1.71
CA CYS A 6 5.67 -2.42 -1.10
C CYS A 6 6.10 -2.26 0.35
N CYS A 7 6.00 -3.32 1.16
CA CYS A 7 6.41 -3.29 2.57
C CYS A 7 7.91 -3.03 2.71
N VAL A 8 8.74 -3.77 1.96
CA VAL A 8 10.20 -3.62 2.02
C VAL A 8 10.62 -2.20 1.65
N VAL A 9 10.08 -1.65 0.57
CA VAL A 9 10.38 -0.27 0.18
C VAL A 9 9.92 0.72 1.25
N SER A 10 8.71 0.54 1.79
CA SER A 10 8.14 1.45 2.78
C SER A 10 8.93 1.48 4.09
N VAL A 11 9.55 0.34 4.47
CA VAL A 11 10.42 0.23 5.65
C VAL A 11 11.82 0.78 5.39
N LEU A 12 12.45 0.40 4.27
CA LEU A 12 13.83 0.78 3.97
C LEU A 12 14.01 2.22 3.51
N LYS A 13 12.99 2.81 2.88
CA LYS A 13 13.01 4.19 2.37
C LYS A 13 11.92 5.01 3.07
N PRO A 14 12.26 5.81 4.09
CA PRO A 14 11.28 6.62 4.81
C PRO A 14 10.62 7.66 3.90
N ASN A 15 9.40 8.08 4.25
CA ASN A 15 8.56 8.99 3.46
C ASN A 15 8.24 8.51 2.03
N SER A 16 8.27 7.20 1.79
CA SER A 16 7.92 6.61 0.50
C SER A 16 6.41 6.59 0.29
N LYS A 17 5.97 7.19 -0.81
CA LYS A 17 4.57 7.23 -1.23
C LYS A 17 4.36 6.22 -2.34
N ILE A 18 3.58 5.18 -2.09
CA ILE A 18 3.30 4.11 -3.06
C ILE A 18 1.81 4.18 -3.44
N VAL A 19 1.55 4.23 -4.73
CA VAL A 19 0.19 4.14 -5.28
C VAL A 19 0.06 2.86 -6.09
N ILE A 20 -0.96 2.06 -5.76
CA ILE A 20 -1.33 0.85 -6.50
C ILE A 20 -2.55 1.19 -7.35
N ALA A 21 -2.40 1.15 -8.66
CA ALA A 21 -3.47 1.38 -9.62
C ALA A 21 -3.88 0.04 -10.25
N ALA A 22 -5.15 -0.33 -10.10
CA ALA A 22 -5.71 -1.53 -10.72
C ALA A 22 -6.98 -1.22 -11.51
N GLY A 23 -7.27 -2.03 -12.53
CA GLY A 23 -8.50 -1.89 -13.32
C GLY A 23 -9.77 -2.03 -12.48
N LEU A 24 -9.77 -3.00 -11.56
CA LEU A 24 -10.83 -3.19 -10.57
C LEU A 24 -10.33 -2.82 -9.16
N ARG A 25 -11.13 -2.06 -8.40
CA ARG A 25 -10.79 -1.71 -7.01
C ARG A 25 -10.62 -2.94 -6.11
N SER A 26 -11.35 -4.02 -6.38
CA SER A 26 -11.22 -5.29 -5.64
C SER A 26 -9.81 -5.86 -5.75
N GLN A 27 -9.21 -5.87 -6.94
CA GLN A 27 -7.85 -6.38 -7.16
C GLN A 27 -6.82 -5.57 -6.35
N SER A 28 -6.88 -4.24 -6.42
CA SER A 28 -5.97 -3.40 -5.64
C SER A 28 -6.14 -3.59 -4.12
N ARG A 29 -7.35 -3.95 -3.66
CA ARG A 29 -7.64 -4.20 -2.26
C ARG A 29 -7.05 -5.53 -1.79
N GLU A 30 -7.06 -6.57 -2.62
CA GLU A 30 -6.43 -7.86 -2.31
C GLU A 30 -4.94 -7.69 -1.94
N VAL A 31 -4.25 -6.72 -2.56
CA VAL A 31 -2.85 -6.41 -2.20
C VAL A 31 -2.74 -5.86 -0.78
N ILE A 32 -3.67 -5.02 -0.35
CA ILE A 32 -3.70 -4.45 1.01
C ILE A 32 -4.08 -5.52 2.03
N GLU A 33 -5.03 -6.39 1.70
CA GLU A 33 -5.39 -7.55 2.53
C GLU A 33 -4.19 -8.48 2.69
N LYS A 34 -3.42 -8.71 1.62
CA LYS A 34 -2.19 -9.50 1.69
C LYS A 34 -1.11 -8.85 2.57
N ILE A 35 -1.04 -7.52 2.62
CA ILE A 35 -0.13 -6.81 3.53
C ILE A 35 -0.55 -7.03 4.99
N GLU A 36 -1.86 -7.05 5.28
CA GLU A 36 -2.34 -7.33 6.63
C GLU A 36 -2.02 -8.77 7.07
N GLU A 37 -2.15 -9.75 6.18
CA GLU A 37 -1.70 -11.13 6.47
C GLU A 37 -0.20 -11.18 6.82
N ILE A 38 0.66 -10.55 6.00
CA ILE A 38 2.12 -10.52 6.25
C ILE A 38 2.44 -9.80 7.57
N ARG A 39 1.68 -8.75 7.92
CA ARG A 39 1.83 -8.03 9.18
C ARG A 39 1.52 -8.91 10.39
N HIS A 40 0.52 -9.78 10.29
CA HIS A 40 0.19 -10.73 11.36
C HIS A 40 1.32 -11.74 11.59
N ASP A 41 1.95 -12.22 10.51
CA ASP A 41 3.04 -13.20 10.59
C ASP A 41 4.40 -12.58 10.95
N SER A 42 4.57 -11.27 10.72
CA SER A 42 5.85 -10.57 10.95
C SER A 42 5.74 -9.51 12.07
N PRO A 43 6.27 -9.79 13.28
CA PRO A 43 6.27 -8.82 14.37
C PRO A 43 7.14 -7.59 14.07
N GLY A 44 8.14 -7.71 13.19
CA GLY A 44 8.94 -6.59 12.72
C GLY A 44 8.12 -5.61 11.90
N LEU A 45 7.42 -6.11 10.87
CA LEU A 45 6.54 -5.28 10.04
C LEU A 45 5.41 -4.66 10.85
N LYS A 46 4.86 -5.41 11.82
CA LYS A 46 3.79 -4.93 12.71
C LYS A 46 4.19 -3.69 13.51
N ARG A 47 5.46 -3.57 13.91
CA ARG A 47 5.97 -2.40 14.66
C ARG A 47 6.15 -1.16 13.78
N GLU A 48 6.32 -1.35 12.47
CA GLU A 48 6.52 -0.26 11.51
C GLU A 48 5.20 0.34 11.02
N ILE A 49 4.14 -0.48 10.96
CA ILE A 49 2.81 -0.06 10.49
C ILE A 49 2.06 0.65 11.63
N SER A 50 1.74 1.91 11.39
CA SER A 50 0.95 2.75 12.29
C SER A 50 -0.54 2.46 12.20
N ASP A 51 -1.06 2.32 10.97
CA ASP A 51 -2.48 2.07 10.74
C ASP A 51 -2.67 1.36 9.40
N ILE A 52 -3.72 0.55 9.32
CA ILE A 52 -4.10 -0.15 8.10
C ILE A 52 -5.62 -0.20 7.98
N ASN A 53 -6.08 0.27 6.83
CA ASN A 53 -7.49 0.29 6.48
C ASN A 53 -7.69 -0.62 5.28
N THR A 54 -8.40 -1.71 5.48
CA THR A 54 -8.83 -2.64 4.42
C THR A 54 -10.24 -2.35 3.94
N GLY A 55 -10.88 -1.25 4.34
CA GLY A 55 -12.25 -0.91 4.00
C GLY A 55 -12.50 -0.65 2.51
N SER A 56 -13.74 -0.84 2.05
CA SER A 56 -14.09 -0.80 0.62
C SER A 56 -14.01 0.58 -0.03
N LYS A 57 -13.99 1.66 0.77
CA LYS A 57 -13.97 3.03 0.25
C LYS A 57 -12.56 3.56 -0.02
N ASP A 58 -11.63 3.40 0.92
CA ASP A 58 -10.26 3.91 0.82
C ASP A 58 -9.25 2.95 1.48
N PRO A 59 -8.87 1.86 0.80
CA PRO A 59 -7.82 0.96 1.28
C PRO A 59 -6.47 1.67 1.35
N GLN A 60 -5.83 1.66 2.53
CA GLN A 60 -4.53 2.28 2.74
C GLN A 60 -3.73 1.64 3.86
N VAL A 61 -2.40 1.78 3.78
CA VAL A 61 -1.45 1.42 4.83
C VAL A 61 -0.62 2.65 5.18
N LEU A 62 -0.48 2.94 6.47
CA LEU A 62 0.30 4.05 7.01
C LEU A 62 1.43 3.51 7.89
N PHE A 63 2.64 4.02 7.68
CA PHE A 63 3.82 3.64 8.43
C PHE A 63 4.25 4.78 9.37
N HIS A 64 4.87 4.43 10.50
CA HIS A 64 5.35 5.42 11.47
C HIS A 64 6.43 6.35 10.90
N ASN A 65 7.17 5.89 9.89
CA ASN A 65 8.22 6.66 9.22
C ASN A 65 7.69 7.64 8.15
N GLY A 66 6.37 7.86 8.06
CA GLY A 66 5.72 8.76 7.11
C GLY A 66 5.47 8.16 5.72
N SER A 67 5.91 6.92 5.47
CA SER A 67 5.57 6.18 4.25
C SER A 67 4.09 5.80 4.24
N TRP A 68 3.52 5.69 3.04
CA TRP A 68 2.15 5.21 2.88
C TRP A 68 1.94 4.46 1.58
N ILE A 69 0.98 3.55 1.62
CA ILE A 69 0.53 2.77 0.46
C ILE A 69 -0.97 3.05 0.30
N LYS A 70 -1.38 3.48 -0.89
CA LYS A 70 -2.79 3.75 -1.21
C LYS A 70 -3.19 3.10 -2.52
N THR A 71 -4.44 2.65 -2.60
CA THR A 71 -5.00 2.11 -3.83
C THR A 71 -5.80 3.16 -4.59
N VAL A 72 -5.81 3.06 -5.91
CA VAL A 72 -6.65 3.86 -6.80
C VAL A 72 -7.18 2.97 -7.92
N ALA A 73 -8.37 3.28 -8.40
CA ALA A 73 -8.82 2.71 -9.67
C ALA A 73 -7.98 3.31 -10.80
N ALA A 74 -7.60 2.53 -11.80
CA ALA A 74 -6.84 2.96 -12.97
C ALA A 74 -7.71 3.83 -13.92
N ASN A 75 -8.11 5.00 -13.45
CA ASN A 75 -8.79 6.04 -14.21
C ASN A 75 -7.85 7.24 -14.45
N ASP A 76 -8.24 8.19 -15.30
CA ASP A 76 -7.37 9.31 -15.68
C ASP A 76 -6.88 10.15 -14.49
N GLY A 77 -7.63 10.16 -13.38
CA GLY A 77 -7.25 10.80 -12.11
C GLY A 77 -6.17 10.07 -11.32
N ALA A 78 -5.91 8.78 -11.60
CA ALA A 78 -4.88 7.99 -10.91
C ALA A 78 -3.46 8.48 -11.21
N ARG A 79 -3.23 8.98 -12.44
CA ARG A 79 -1.93 9.51 -12.89
C ARG A 79 -1.56 10.85 -12.22
N GLY A 80 -2.53 11.54 -11.62
CA GLY A 80 -2.34 12.83 -10.97
C GLY A 80 -1.87 12.74 -9.52
N LYS A 81 -1.96 11.57 -8.87
CA LYS A 81 -1.48 11.42 -7.49
C LYS A 81 0.05 11.31 -7.48
N ARG A 82 0.72 12.33 -6.94
CA ARG A 82 2.19 12.33 -6.78
C ARG A 82 2.62 11.25 -5.79
N ALA A 83 3.11 10.15 -6.33
CA ALA A 83 3.71 9.03 -5.61
C ALA A 83 5.19 8.93 -5.97
N ASN A 84 5.99 8.36 -5.07
CA ASN A 84 7.37 7.96 -5.38
C ASN A 84 7.38 6.73 -6.28
N ILE A 85 6.40 5.83 -6.10
CA ILE A 85 6.27 4.59 -6.86
C ILE A 85 4.82 4.42 -7.26
N LEU A 86 4.60 4.16 -8.56
CA LEU A 86 3.34 3.71 -9.11
C LEU A 86 3.47 2.23 -9.48
N ILE A 87 2.57 1.42 -8.95
CA ILE A 87 2.45 0.01 -9.27
C ILE A 87 1.15 -0.16 -10.05
N VAL A 88 1.24 -0.83 -11.19
CA VAL A 88 0.09 -1.18 -12.02
C VAL A 88 -0.12 -2.68 -11.92
N ASP A 89 -1.32 -3.07 -11.52
CA ASP A 89 -1.78 -4.45 -11.38
C ASP A 89 -2.96 -4.71 -12.33
#